data_AF-A0A4Y9M3E2-F1
#
_entry.id   AF-A0A4Y9M3E2-F1
#
_cell.length_a   1.000
_cell.length_b   1.000
_cell.length_c   1.000
_cell.angle_alpha   90.00
_cell.angle_beta   90.00
_cell.angle_gamma   90.00
#
_symmetry.space_group_name_H-M   'P 1'
#
loop_
_entity.id
_entity.type
_entity.pdbx_description
1 polymer ?
#
loop_
_entity_poly.entity_id
_entity_poly.type
_entity_poly.pdbx_seq_one_letter_code
_entity_poly.pdbx_strand_id
1 'polypeptide(L)'
;MRLEIGRMSLDCLVDANHSNPARASERVQALSRRMPSAMASWLDGLAGGDEIVLIRSLNLDVTIDVDHSDALNLARWSKAFASALAGKLAANGQGVVRFTNRAEQLAQFIRDFGRGDAWSLWFHRPFEGLRGLPAPQALAAALSENPLVALDALASLDDATLLRTGDVLGSWSERFIAAFPAAADAVPPDKQIIDCLCEGALRFPPSSRTARLLATMVAYKAATSVAPGPDELALCSSVVEILEQVEARRDAEGSTPAFLPPSDGDREASRTGEVRLRTQSALYSARIAARACALDIRRISTTIGGPLLLLREVDRLDFSAVPPVAPHDDFSAQHVFRTLVLARLAGPSLDAEFLRDPFWRNLLAVPANLQTSTLRDWANSALRGPRTARGKIQRPPDWPSELGLERTANRLLTQAAGEVLAQFAHRLPGFSGSSSLHLWQNFLNVRATAAISIEQFDARIARPPLDPILAISGAAVWTETFGWTRPPRVSVARETS
;
A
#
# COMPACT_ATOMS: atom_id res chain seq x y z
N MET A 1 29.67 19.42 4.21
CA MET A 1 28.93 18.78 5.32
C MET A 1 28.21 19.86 6.13
N ARG A 2 26.96 19.63 6.54
CA ARG A 2 26.25 20.49 7.50
C ARG A 2 26.12 19.74 8.82
N LEU A 3 26.68 20.27 9.90
CA LEU A 3 26.54 19.72 11.26
C LEU A 3 25.57 20.58 12.05
N GLU A 4 24.54 19.96 12.62
CA GLU A 4 23.58 20.62 13.50
C GLU A 4 23.62 19.95 14.89
N ILE A 5 23.91 20.74 15.92
CA ILE A 5 23.96 20.26 17.31
C ILE A 5 22.71 20.76 18.02
N GLY A 6 21.74 19.87 18.22
CA GLY A 6 20.46 20.25 18.83
C GLY A 6 20.58 20.63 20.31
N ARG A 7 21.49 19.99 21.07
CA ARG A 7 21.76 20.33 22.47
C ARG A 7 23.22 20.01 22.81
N MET A 8 23.88 20.95 23.48
CA MET A 8 25.20 20.77 24.05
C MET A 8 25.11 20.95 25.57
N SER A 9 25.59 19.98 26.33
CA SER A 9 25.77 20.07 27.78
C SER A 9 27.26 20.02 28.08
N LEU A 10 27.70 20.81 29.06
CA LEU A 10 29.11 20.90 29.44
C LEU A 10 29.21 20.71 30.94
N ASP A 11 29.80 19.58 31.35
CA ASP A 11 30.09 19.30 32.76
C ASP A 11 31.59 19.54 32.99
N CYS A 12 31.91 20.61 33.72
CA CYS A 12 33.29 21.01 33.96
C CYS A 12 33.76 20.49 35.32
N LEU A 13 34.69 19.53 35.31
CA LEU A 13 35.39 19.10 36.51
C LEU A 13 36.68 19.91 36.65
N VAL A 14 36.86 20.56 37.79
CA VAL A 14 38.03 21.39 38.10
C VAL A 14 38.71 20.81 39.33
N ASP A 15 40.04 20.82 39.36
CA ASP A 15 40.80 20.39 40.53
C ASP A 15 40.37 21.16 41.79
N ALA A 16 40.27 20.46 42.93
CA ALA A 16 39.80 21.04 44.19
C ALA A 16 40.70 22.18 44.69
N ASN A 17 41.98 22.21 44.28
CA ASN A 17 42.95 23.24 44.65
C ASN A 17 43.09 24.35 43.61
N HIS A 18 42.26 24.36 42.56
CA HIS A 18 42.33 25.39 41.54
C HIS A 18 41.95 26.75 42.11
N SER A 19 42.82 27.75 41.96
CA SER A 19 42.69 29.06 42.62
C SER A 19 41.44 29.85 42.22
N ASN A 20 40.86 29.57 41.05
CA ASN A 20 39.60 30.20 40.60
C ASN A 20 38.78 29.28 39.67
N PRO A 21 37.92 28.39 40.23
CA PRO A 21 37.14 27.44 39.43
C PRO A 21 36.05 28.11 38.58
N ALA A 22 35.48 29.23 39.04
CA ALA A 22 34.47 29.99 38.29
C ALA A 22 35.04 30.52 36.97
N ARG A 23 36.24 31.12 37.01
CA ARG A 23 36.92 31.62 35.81
C ARG A 23 37.28 30.51 34.82
N ALA A 24 37.65 29.33 35.30
CA ALA A 24 37.90 28.16 34.44
C ALA A 24 36.62 27.74 33.69
N SER A 25 35.48 27.67 34.41
CA SER A 25 34.18 27.35 33.80
C SER A 25 33.72 28.41 32.79
N GLU A 26 33.81 29.70 33.13
CA GLU A 26 33.50 30.81 32.21
C GLU A 26 34.34 30.75 30.93
N ARG A 27 35.62 30.40 31.07
CA ARG A 27 36.51 30.24 29.92
C ARG A 27 36.13 29.07 29.04
N VAL A 28 35.80 27.91 29.60
CA VAL A 28 35.31 26.75 28.82
C VAL A 28 34.02 27.11 28.07
N GLN A 29 33.11 27.85 28.70
CA GLN A 29 31.91 28.36 28.04
C GLN A 29 32.23 29.36 26.92
N ALA A 30 33.25 30.20 27.07
CA ALA A 30 33.70 31.10 26.00
C ALA A 30 34.31 30.32 24.82
N LEU A 31 35.10 29.27 25.10
CA LEU A 31 35.66 28.39 24.08
C LEU A 31 34.59 27.63 23.31
N SER A 32 33.55 27.13 24.00
CA SER A 32 32.47 26.36 23.36
C SER A 32 31.70 27.17 22.32
N ARG A 33 31.51 28.48 22.53
CA ARG A 33 30.90 29.40 21.55
C ARG A 33 31.76 29.59 20.29
N ARG A 34 33.07 29.41 20.41
CA ARG A 34 34.04 29.53 19.31
C ARG A 34 34.33 28.19 18.62
N MET A 35 33.87 27.09 19.21
CA MET A 35 34.13 25.73 18.72
C MET A 35 33.58 25.48 17.30
N PRO A 36 32.36 25.92 16.92
CA PRO A 36 31.82 25.62 15.59
C PRO A 36 32.70 26.11 14.42
N SER A 37 33.30 27.30 14.53
CA SER A 37 34.16 27.85 13.48
C SER A 37 35.51 27.14 13.40
N ALA A 38 36.08 26.71 14.54
CA ALA A 38 37.33 25.96 14.57
C ALA A 38 37.17 24.51 14.08
N MET A 39 35.99 23.93 14.23
CA MET A 39 35.70 22.57 13.79
C MET A 39 35.59 22.41 12.27
N ALA A 40 35.28 23.48 11.52
CA ALA A 40 35.03 23.41 10.08
C ALA A 40 36.14 22.64 9.33
N SER A 41 37.40 23.02 9.57
CA SER A 41 38.57 22.38 8.95
C SER A 41 38.75 20.88 9.28
N TRP A 42 38.23 20.42 10.43
CA TRP A 42 38.31 19.02 10.84
C TRP A 42 37.16 18.17 10.28
N LEU A 43 36.04 18.80 9.94
CA LEU A 43 34.87 18.12 9.40
C LEU A 43 34.92 17.95 7.88
N ASP A 44 35.78 18.70 7.18
CA ASP A 44 35.92 18.60 5.73
C ASP A 44 36.25 17.17 5.26
N GLY A 45 37.07 16.44 6.02
CA GLY A 45 37.41 15.05 5.73
C GLY A 45 36.30 14.02 6.02
N LEU A 46 35.22 14.43 6.68
CA LEU A 46 34.06 13.58 7.00
C LEU A 46 32.88 13.83 6.05
N ALA A 47 32.98 14.79 5.14
CA ALA A 47 31.93 15.08 4.18
C ALA A 47 31.78 13.94 3.16
N GLY A 48 30.59 13.32 3.10
CA GLY A 48 30.25 12.32 2.09
C GLY A 48 28.83 12.53 1.58
N GLY A 49 28.69 12.83 0.28
CA GLY A 49 27.41 12.90 -0.44
C GLY A 49 26.30 13.70 0.24
N ASP A 50 25.06 13.28 -0.02
CA ASP A 50 23.82 13.83 0.56
C ASP A 50 23.36 13.05 1.80
N GLU A 51 24.24 12.21 2.39
CA GLU A 51 23.89 11.36 3.53
C GLU A 51 23.50 12.22 4.75
N ILE A 52 22.40 11.83 5.39
CA ILE A 52 21.94 12.41 6.65
C ILE A 52 22.21 11.40 7.75
N VAL A 53 23.14 11.73 8.64
CA VAL A 53 23.44 10.91 9.81
C VAL A 53 22.96 11.62 11.08
N LEU A 54 22.05 10.97 11.80
CA LEU A 54 21.53 11.43 13.07
C LEU A 54 22.17 10.63 14.20
N ILE A 55 22.75 11.34 15.15
CA ILE A 55 23.39 10.76 16.33
C ILE A 55 22.60 11.21 17.56
N ARG A 56 22.09 10.24 18.32
CA ARG A 56 21.26 10.50 19.50
C ARG A 56 22.02 11.28 20.57
N SER A 57 23.28 10.91 20.79
CA SER A 57 24.17 11.53 21.76
C SER A 57 25.63 11.23 21.41
N LEU A 58 26.49 12.24 21.59
CA LEU A 58 27.93 12.11 21.49
C LEU A 58 28.54 12.60 22.81
N ASN A 59 29.21 11.70 23.54
CA ASN A 59 29.87 12.02 24.80
C ASN A 59 31.36 12.17 24.55
N LEU A 60 31.95 13.23 25.10
CA LEU A 60 33.34 13.60 24.87
C LEU A 60 34.00 14.01 26.18
N ASP A 61 35.12 13.38 26.48
CA ASP A 61 35.98 13.79 27.60
C ASP A 61 37.17 14.57 27.05
N VAL A 62 37.29 15.83 27.44
CA VAL A 62 38.35 16.73 26.97
C VAL A 62 39.00 17.42 28.16
N THR A 63 40.32 17.30 28.27
CA THR A 63 41.11 18.05 29.24
C THR A 63 41.52 19.39 28.65
N ILE A 64 41.08 20.47 29.28
CA ILE A 64 41.44 21.85 28.93
C ILE A 64 42.46 22.34 29.95
N ASP A 65 43.56 22.89 29.48
CA ASP A 65 44.61 23.43 30.33
C ASP A 65 44.49 24.95 30.37
N VAL A 66 44.28 25.49 31.57
CA VAL A 66 44.06 26.92 31.78
C VAL A 66 45.31 27.77 31.55
N ASP A 67 46.50 27.18 31.48
CA ASP A 67 47.73 27.92 31.21
C ASP A 67 48.03 27.99 29.71
N HIS A 68 47.43 27.11 28.91
CA HIS A 68 47.55 27.14 27.46
C HIS A 68 46.74 28.26 26.82
N SER A 69 47.11 28.65 25.60
CA SER A 69 46.35 29.63 24.82
C SER A 69 45.00 29.07 24.38
N ASP A 70 44.00 29.95 24.22
CA ASP A 70 42.68 29.58 23.72
C ASP A 70 42.73 28.86 22.37
N ALA A 71 43.63 29.29 21.48
CA ALA A 71 43.79 28.68 20.16
C ALA A 71 44.22 27.21 20.26
N LEU A 72 45.15 26.90 21.18
CA LEU A 72 45.62 25.53 21.38
C LEU A 72 44.52 24.65 22.00
N ASN A 73 43.82 25.14 23.02
CA ASN A 73 42.71 24.43 23.64
C ASN A 73 41.56 24.18 22.66
N LEU A 74 41.23 25.17 21.83
CA LEU A 74 40.20 25.06 20.81
C LEU A 74 40.56 24.05 19.72
N ALA A 75 41.83 23.99 19.32
CA ALA A 75 42.33 22.99 18.37
C ALA A 75 42.25 21.56 18.96
N ARG A 76 42.65 21.39 20.23
CA ARG A 76 42.56 20.10 20.94
C ARG A 76 41.11 19.63 21.08
N TRP A 77 40.22 20.51 21.51
CA TRP A 77 38.80 20.20 21.65
C TRP A 77 38.17 19.86 20.29
N SER A 78 38.40 20.68 19.26
CA SER A 78 37.89 20.42 17.90
C SER A 78 38.37 19.06 17.36
N LYS A 79 39.64 18.71 17.58
CA LYS A 79 40.20 17.41 17.17
C LYS A 79 39.57 16.25 17.94
N ALA A 80 39.41 16.38 19.26
CA ALA A 80 38.75 15.37 20.08
C ALA A 80 37.30 15.15 19.63
N PHE A 81 36.58 16.23 19.31
CA PHE A 81 35.24 16.17 18.75
C PHE A 81 35.19 15.44 17.43
N ALA A 82 36.01 15.85 16.46
CA ALA A 82 36.08 15.23 15.16
C ALA A 82 36.42 13.73 15.26
N SER A 83 37.33 13.36 16.17
CA SER A 83 37.71 11.96 16.38
C SER A 83 36.57 11.12 16.97
N ALA A 84 35.87 11.65 17.98
CA ALA A 84 34.72 10.97 18.59
C ALA A 84 33.57 10.84 17.58
N LEU A 85 33.31 11.90 16.80
CA LEU A 85 32.32 11.87 15.73
C LEU A 85 32.69 10.82 14.67
N ALA A 86 33.93 10.83 14.17
CA ALA A 86 34.41 9.86 13.19
C ALA A 86 34.29 8.41 13.71
N GLY A 87 34.65 8.18 14.97
CA GLY A 87 34.47 6.87 15.61
C GLY A 87 33.00 6.46 15.71
N LYS A 88 32.11 7.40 16.06
CA LYS A 88 30.67 7.15 16.16
C LYS A 88 30.03 6.92 14.79
N LEU A 89 30.51 7.59 13.75
CA LEU A 89 30.10 7.34 12.37
C LEU A 89 30.58 5.95 11.92
N ALA A 90 31.84 5.59 12.16
CA ALA A 90 32.37 4.28 11.76
C ALA A 90 31.69 3.10 12.47
N ALA A 91 31.31 3.27 13.74
CA ALA A 91 30.56 2.27 14.49
C ALA A 91 29.08 2.32 14.09
N ASN A 92 28.62 1.39 13.24
CA ASN A 92 27.20 1.16 12.91
C ASN A 92 26.39 0.64 14.13
N GLY A 93 26.48 1.33 15.26
CA GLY A 93 25.97 0.90 16.56
C GLY A 93 24.71 1.62 17.01
N GLN A 94 24.30 1.31 18.24
CA GLN A 94 23.12 1.92 18.86
C GLN A 94 23.23 3.46 18.94
N GLY A 95 22.11 4.12 18.63
CA GLY A 95 21.98 5.58 18.70
C GLY A 95 22.48 6.34 17.46
N VAL A 96 22.76 5.65 16.36
CA VAL A 96 23.04 6.27 15.05
C VAL A 96 21.97 5.80 14.05
N VAL A 97 21.36 6.75 13.34
CA VAL A 97 20.43 6.48 12.23
C VAL A 97 20.98 7.18 11.00
N ARG A 98 21.02 6.47 9.87
CA ARG A 98 21.55 6.96 8.61
C ARG A 98 20.44 6.96 7.57
N PHE A 99 20.40 8.00 6.76
CA PHE A 99 19.59 8.08 5.56
C PHE A 99 20.50 8.50 4.41
N THR A 100 20.37 7.85 3.26
CA THR A 100 21.15 8.12 2.05
C THR A 100 20.95 9.55 1.57
N ASN A 101 19.75 10.10 1.76
CA ASN A 101 19.40 11.47 1.42
C ASN A 101 18.15 11.93 2.18
N ARG A 102 17.74 13.18 1.94
CA ARG A 102 16.53 13.78 2.55
C ARG A 102 15.24 13.08 2.13
N ALA A 103 15.18 12.50 0.93
CA ALA A 103 14.01 11.78 0.45
C ALA A 103 13.78 10.48 1.22
N GLU A 104 14.85 9.73 1.52
CA GLU A 104 14.76 8.52 2.36
C GLU A 104 14.33 8.87 3.79
N GLN A 105 14.85 9.96 4.37
CA GLN A 105 14.42 10.42 5.68
C GLN A 105 12.93 10.77 5.70
N LEU A 106 12.45 11.49 4.69
CA LEU A 106 11.04 11.87 4.57
C LEU A 106 10.16 10.63 4.32
N ALA A 107 10.59 9.67 3.49
CA ALA A 107 9.89 8.43 3.26
C ALA A 107 9.75 7.60 4.54
N GLN A 108 10.81 7.52 5.34
CA GLN A 108 10.77 6.86 6.64
C GLN A 108 9.83 7.58 7.61
N PHE A 109 9.84 8.92 7.64
CA PHE A 109 8.87 9.70 8.41
C PHE A 109 7.43 9.38 7.99
N ILE A 110 7.11 9.35 6.69
CA ILE A 110 5.76 9.03 6.19
C ILE A 110 5.32 7.62 6.62
N ARG A 111 6.21 6.62 6.53
CA ARG A 111 5.92 5.24 6.97
C ARG A 111 5.59 5.19 8.46
N ASP A 112 6.44 5.78 9.30
CA ASP A 112 6.26 5.77 10.75
C ASP A 112 5.06 6.64 11.17
N PHE A 113 4.77 7.71 10.42
CA PHE A 113 3.64 8.59 10.65
C PHE A 113 2.31 7.89 10.37
N GLY A 114 2.22 7.15 9.26
CA GLY A 114 1.06 6.33 8.93
C GLY A 114 0.78 5.21 9.94
N ARG A 115 1.80 4.78 10.70
CA ARG A 115 1.68 3.80 11.80
C ARG A 115 1.34 4.42 13.16
N GLY A 116 1.44 5.75 13.28
CA GLY A 116 1.27 6.48 14.53
C GLY A 116 2.52 6.52 15.42
N ASP A 117 3.66 6.01 14.94
CA ASP A 117 4.90 5.88 15.72
C ASP A 117 5.86 7.05 15.54
N ALA A 118 5.69 7.87 14.49
CA ALA A 118 6.65 8.92 14.11
C ALA A 118 7.09 9.81 15.28
N TRP A 119 6.16 10.17 16.18
CA TRP A 119 6.44 11.07 17.30
C TRP A 119 7.16 10.43 18.49
N SER A 120 7.22 9.10 18.55
CA SER A 120 7.95 8.37 19.58
C SER A 120 9.43 8.18 19.22
N LEU A 121 9.77 8.33 17.95
CA LEU A 121 11.10 8.07 17.40
C LEU A 121 11.94 9.34 17.42
N TRP A 122 13.00 9.34 18.25
CA TRP A 122 13.85 10.51 18.48
C TRP A 122 14.49 11.09 17.22
N PHE A 123 14.67 10.29 16.17
CA PHE A 123 15.32 10.70 14.93
C PHE A 123 14.38 11.46 13.97
N HIS A 124 13.08 11.52 14.26
CA HIS A 124 12.12 12.37 13.54
C HIS A 124 12.03 13.80 14.09
N ARG A 125 12.98 14.19 14.95
CA ARG A 125 13.08 15.55 15.51
C ARG A 125 13.01 16.69 14.49
N PRO A 126 13.56 16.58 13.25
CA PRO A 126 13.38 17.62 12.24
C PRO A 126 11.91 17.94 11.91
N PHE A 127 10.98 17.03 12.22
CA PHE A 127 9.54 17.19 12.02
C PHE A 127 8.79 17.54 13.32
N GLU A 128 9.47 17.78 14.43
CA GLU A 128 8.86 18.02 15.76
C GLU A 128 7.93 19.23 15.75
N GLY A 129 8.22 20.25 14.94
CA GLY A 129 7.36 21.43 14.76
C GLY A 129 5.99 21.11 14.17
N LEU A 130 5.82 19.95 13.53
CA LEU A 130 4.56 19.51 12.92
C LEU A 130 3.65 18.76 13.91
N ARG A 131 4.16 18.36 15.07
CA ARG A 131 3.44 17.51 16.05
C ARG A 131 2.15 18.15 16.57
N GLY A 132 2.09 19.48 16.61
CA GLY A 132 0.90 20.22 17.04
C GLY A 132 -0.21 20.33 15.99
N LEU A 133 0.04 19.89 14.75
CA LEU A 133 -0.90 20.00 13.65
C LEU A 133 -1.79 18.74 13.52
N PRO A 134 -3.04 18.87 13.06
CA PRO A 134 -3.84 17.72 12.64
C PRO A 134 -3.11 16.88 11.59
N ALA A 135 -3.31 15.56 11.60
CA ALA A 135 -2.50 14.65 10.80
C ALA A 135 -2.44 14.97 9.29
N PRO A 136 -3.55 15.31 8.60
CA PRO A 136 -3.51 15.74 7.20
C PRO A 136 -2.66 16.99 6.98
N GLN A 137 -2.71 17.93 7.92
CA GLN A 137 -1.97 19.20 7.85
C GLN A 137 -0.47 18.99 8.10
N ALA A 138 -0.12 18.15 9.08
CA ALA A 138 1.27 17.79 9.37
C ALA A 138 1.92 17.13 8.14
N LEU A 139 1.23 16.16 7.54
CA LEU A 139 1.72 15.45 6.36
C LEU A 139 1.82 16.37 5.14
N ALA A 140 0.81 17.21 4.88
CA ALA A 140 0.85 18.20 3.81
C ALA A 140 2.02 19.18 4.00
N ALA A 141 2.22 19.69 5.21
CA ALA A 141 3.34 20.59 5.52
C ALA A 141 4.71 19.93 5.31
N ALA A 142 4.87 18.67 5.72
CA ALA A 142 6.11 17.92 5.50
C ALA A 142 6.40 17.72 4.00
N LEU A 143 5.38 17.41 3.20
CA LEU A 143 5.52 17.22 1.75
C LEU A 143 5.74 18.54 1.01
N SER A 144 5.14 19.64 1.49
CA SER A 144 5.26 20.97 0.87
C SER A 144 6.56 21.69 1.18
N GLU A 145 7.33 21.31 2.22
CA GLU A 145 8.62 21.94 2.56
C GLU A 145 9.61 21.87 1.38
N ASN A 146 9.68 20.70 0.72
CA ASN A 146 10.45 20.52 -0.51
C ASN A 146 9.73 19.51 -1.42
N PRO A 147 8.90 19.98 -2.38
CA PRO A 147 8.08 19.11 -3.22
C PRO A 147 8.87 18.11 -4.09
N LEU A 148 10.08 18.48 -4.50
CA LEU A 148 10.94 17.59 -5.30
C LEU A 148 11.41 16.39 -4.48
N VAL A 149 11.90 16.66 -3.27
CA VAL A 149 12.30 15.64 -2.28
C VAL A 149 11.10 14.81 -1.86
N ALA A 150 9.93 15.42 -1.71
CA ALA A 150 8.69 14.72 -1.42
C ALA A 150 8.31 13.71 -2.50
N LEU A 151 8.48 14.03 -3.79
CA LEU A 151 8.24 13.05 -4.85
C LEU A 151 9.23 11.90 -4.85
N ASP A 152 10.52 12.14 -4.59
CA ASP A 152 11.48 11.05 -4.42
C ASP A 152 11.13 10.16 -3.23
N ALA A 153 10.67 10.78 -2.13
CA ALA A 153 10.21 10.07 -0.95
C ALA A 153 9.00 9.18 -1.28
N LEU A 154 7.97 9.75 -1.92
CA LEU A 154 6.76 9.04 -2.34
C LEU A 154 7.06 7.90 -3.31
N ALA A 155 8.01 8.08 -4.23
CA ALA A 155 8.45 7.04 -5.17
C ALA A 155 9.13 5.85 -4.49
N SER A 156 9.66 6.02 -3.28
CA SER A 156 10.29 4.95 -2.48
C SER A 156 9.32 4.25 -1.52
N LEU A 157 8.04 4.64 -1.50
CA LEU A 157 7.01 4.01 -0.68
C LEU A 157 6.45 2.76 -1.37
N ASP A 158 6.05 1.76 -0.58
CA ASP A 158 5.21 0.68 -1.09
C ASP A 158 3.77 1.18 -1.34
N ASP A 159 3.03 0.44 -2.18
CA ASP A 159 1.67 0.83 -2.56
C ASP A 159 0.76 1.09 -1.36
N ALA A 160 0.78 0.26 -0.32
CA ALA A 160 -0.13 0.49 0.79
C ALA A 160 0.24 1.71 1.63
N THR A 161 1.54 2.00 1.76
CA THR A 161 1.97 3.24 2.42
C THR A 161 1.57 4.46 1.60
N LEU A 162 1.69 4.39 0.27
CA LEU A 162 1.22 5.45 -0.62
C LEU A 162 -0.30 5.64 -0.56
N LEU A 163 -1.08 4.54 -0.49
CA LEU A 163 -2.52 4.56 -0.30
C LEU A 163 -2.91 5.25 1.01
N ARG A 164 -2.33 4.82 2.14
CA ARG A 164 -2.56 5.46 3.46
C ARG A 164 -2.18 6.93 3.45
N THR A 165 -1.08 7.28 2.79
CA THR A 165 -0.63 8.67 2.64
C THR A 165 -1.69 9.48 1.91
N GLY A 166 -2.24 8.94 0.82
CA GLY A 166 -3.33 9.56 0.08
C GLY A 166 -4.60 9.72 0.92
N ASP A 167 -5.00 8.68 1.66
CA ASP A 167 -6.18 8.71 2.53
C ASP A 167 -6.04 9.74 3.66
N VAL A 168 -4.85 9.84 4.27
CA VAL A 168 -4.58 10.82 5.33
C VAL A 168 -4.56 12.25 4.79
N LEU A 169 -4.00 12.47 3.59
CA LEU A 169 -4.03 13.80 2.98
C LEU A 169 -5.46 14.21 2.63
N GLY A 170 -6.26 13.31 2.02
CA GLY A 170 -7.60 13.64 1.56
C GLY A 170 -7.59 14.93 0.72
N SER A 171 -8.42 15.90 1.09
CA SER A 171 -8.49 17.21 0.41
C SER A 171 -7.25 18.10 0.60
N TRP A 172 -6.35 17.79 1.52
CA TRP A 172 -5.12 18.57 1.73
C TRP A 172 -4.08 18.37 0.63
N SER A 173 -4.29 17.42 -0.28
CA SER A 173 -3.45 17.25 -1.46
C SER A 173 -3.39 18.49 -2.35
N GLU A 174 -4.45 19.30 -2.39
CA GLU A 174 -4.46 20.56 -3.15
C GLU A 174 -3.36 21.52 -2.69
N ARG A 175 -3.07 21.57 -1.38
CA ARG A 175 -1.96 22.38 -0.85
C ARG A 175 -0.59 21.84 -1.24
N PHE A 176 -0.46 20.51 -1.28
CA PHE A 176 0.78 19.88 -1.74
C PHE A 176 1.02 20.15 -3.23
N ILE A 177 -0.03 20.03 -4.06
CA ILE A 177 0.02 20.33 -5.50
C ILE A 177 0.36 21.81 -5.73
N ALA A 178 -0.23 22.72 -4.96
CA ALA A 178 0.04 24.16 -5.06
C ALA A 178 1.49 24.54 -4.66
N ALA A 179 2.23 23.66 -3.99
CA ALA A 179 3.61 23.94 -3.61
C ALA A 179 4.62 23.72 -4.76
N PHE A 180 4.23 23.08 -5.86
CA PHE A 180 5.12 22.84 -6.99
C PHE A 180 5.40 24.13 -7.78
N PRO A 181 6.67 24.41 -8.12
CA PRO A 181 7.01 25.58 -8.90
C PRO A 181 6.47 25.48 -10.33
N ALA A 182 6.14 26.63 -10.92
CA ALA A 182 5.78 26.69 -12.34
C ALA A 182 6.98 26.27 -13.21
N ALA A 183 6.79 25.25 -14.06
CA ALA A 183 7.78 24.88 -15.05
C ALA A 183 7.82 25.92 -16.18
N ALA A 184 9.01 26.29 -16.62
CA ALA A 184 9.19 27.34 -17.63
C ALA A 184 8.84 26.88 -19.06
N ASP A 185 8.91 25.57 -19.34
CA ASP A 185 8.68 25.01 -20.68
C ASP A 185 8.01 23.62 -20.58
N ALA A 186 6.69 23.55 -20.78
CA ALA A 186 5.96 22.29 -20.83
C ALA A 186 6.10 21.62 -22.20
N VAL A 187 6.70 20.44 -22.24
CA VAL A 187 6.71 19.59 -23.44
C VAL A 187 5.43 18.75 -23.44
N PRO A 188 4.66 18.71 -24.54
CA PRO A 188 3.45 17.90 -24.58
C PRO A 188 3.79 16.43 -24.30
N PRO A 189 3.08 15.76 -23.37
CA PRO A 189 3.37 14.38 -23.00
C PRO A 189 3.22 13.43 -24.19
N ASP A 190 4.21 12.56 -24.38
CA ASP A 190 4.14 11.44 -25.32
C ASP A 190 3.11 10.39 -24.85
N LYS A 191 2.64 9.55 -25.78
CA LYS A 191 1.74 8.42 -25.52
C LYS A 191 2.22 7.55 -24.36
N GLN A 192 3.52 7.26 -24.32
CA GLN A 192 4.10 6.39 -23.29
C GLN A 192 3.92 6.96 -21.88
N ILE A 193 3.99 8.29 -21.73
CA ILE A 193 3.77 8.96 -20.45
C ILE A 193 2.32 8.72 -20.01
N ILE A 194 1.35 8.95 -20.89
CA ILE A 194 -0.07 8.74 -20.57
C ILE A 194 -0.35 7.30 -20.12
N ASP A 195 0.25 6.32 -20.80
CA ASP A 195 0.10 4.91 -20.44
C ASP A 195 0.65 4.66 -19.01
N CYS A 196 1.84 5.19 -18.68
CA CYS A 196 2.40 5.13 -17.33
C CYS A 196 1.52 5.82 -16.27
N LEU A 197 0.92 6.98 -16.60
CA LEU A 197 0.01 7.68 -15.68
C LEU A 197 -1.24 6.85 -15.42
N CYS A 198 -1.86 6.30 -16.47
CA CYS A 198 -3.03 5.44 -16.33
C CYS A 198 -2.71 4.24 -15.45
N GLU A 199 -1.59 3.57 -15.70
CA GLU A 199 -1.14 2.43 -14.91
C GLU A 199 -0.87 2.81 -13.45
N GLY A 200 -0.25 3.97 -13.19
CA GLY A 200 -0.03 4.50 -11.85
C GLY A 200 -1.35 4.75 -11.09
N ALA A 201 -2.30 5.47 -11.70
CA ALA A 201 -3.62 5.70 -11.10
C ALA A 201 -4.37 4.40 -10.85
N LEU A 202 -4.35 3.49 -11.83
CA LEU A 202 -5.02 2.20 -11.78
C LEU A 202 -4.37 1.22 -10.80
N ARG A 203 -3.34 1.59 -10.03
CA ARG A 203 -2.85 0.83 -8.85
C ARG A 203 -3.69 1.07 -7.60
N PHE A 204 -4.47 2.15 -7.54
CA PHE A 204 -5.21 2.55 -6.33
C PHE A 204 -6.74 2.52 -6.52
N PRO A 205 -7.51 2.18 -5.46
CA PRO A 205 -8.96 2.06 -5.57
C PRO A 205 -9.61 3.42 -5.88
N PRO A 206 -10.79 3.43 -6.52
CA PRO A 206 -11.52 4.66 -6.85
C PRO A 206 -11.88 5.50 -5.64
N SER A 207 -12.05 4.87 -4.47
CA SER A 207 -12.34 5.57 -3.23
C SER A 207 -11.21 6.48 -2.73
N SER A 208 -9.99 6.34 -3.27
CA SER A 208 -8.83 7.13 -2.84
C SER A 208 -8.27 7.96 -4.00
N ARG A 209 -9.03 9.00 -4.38
CA ARG A 209 -8.64 9.98 -5.40
C ARG A 209 -7.23 10.54 -5.16
N THR A 210 -6.92 10.87 -3.92
CA THR A 210 -5.61 11.42 -3.55
C THR A 210 -4.48 10.42 -3.73
N ALA A 211 -4.66 9.14 -3.35
CA ALA A 211 -3.63 8.13 -3.59
C ALA A 211 -3.39 7.90 -5.09
N ARG A 212 -4.45 7.89 -5.90
CA ARG A 212 -4.35 7.82 -7.36
C ARG A 212 -3.53 8.99 -7.91
N LEU A 213 -3.77 10.20 -7.42
CA LEU A 213 -3.05 11.39 -7.84
C LEU A 213 -1.57 11.37 -7.43
N LEU A 214 -1.25 10.95 -6.21
CA LEU A 214 0.15 10.78 -5.81
C LEU A 214 0.85 9.73 -6.67
N ALA A 215 0.16 8.65 -7.00
CA ALA A 215 0.70 7.58 -7.85
C ALA A 215 0.92 8.02 -9.30
N THR A 216 0.01 8.84 -9.87
CA THR A 216 0.24 9.42 -11.20
C THR A 216 1.42 10.37 -11.19
N MET A 217 1.59 11.18 -10.15
CA MET A 217 2.76 12.06 -10.00
C MET A 217 4.08 11.28 -9.90
N VAL A 218 4.10 10.18 -9.13
CA VAL A 218 5.25 9.27 -9.03
C VAL A 218 5.54 8.61 -10.38
N ALA A 219 4.50 8.11 -11.07
CA ALA A 219 4.64 7.51 -12.40
C ALA A 219 5.16 8.51 -13.45
N TYR A 220 4.69 9.76 -13.39
CA TYR A 220 5.21 10.84 -14.23
C TYR A 220 6.71 11.03 -14.02
N LYS A 221 7.14 11.23 -12.78
CA LYS A 221 8.55 11.45 -12.44
C LYS A 221 9.43 10.26 -12.85
N ALA A 222 8.94 9.04 -12.66
CA ALA A 222 9.66 7.85 -13.09
C ALA A 222 9.83 7.78 -14.62
N ALA A 223 8.81 8.21 -15.37
CA ALA A 223 8.84 8.19 -16.84
C ALA A 223 9.73 9.29 -17.44
N THR A 224 9.81 10.46 -16.80
CA THR A 224 10.51 11.64 -17.35
C THR A 224 11.83 11.97 -16.66
N SER A 225 12.08 11.40 -15.48
CA SER A 225 13.13 11.84 -14.54
C SER A 225 13.02 13.31 -14.10
N VAL A 226 11.88 13.96 -14.36
CA VAL A 226 11.60 15.37 -14.05
C VAL A 226 10.36 15.45 -13.18
N ALA A 227 10.35 16.35 -12.20
CA ALA A 227 9.16 16.57 -11.39
C ALA A 227 8.07 17.27 -12.23
N PRO A 228 6.79 16.90 -12.04
CA PRO A 228 5.69 17.53 -12.76
C PRO A 228 5.59 19.02 -12.39
N GLY A 229 5.51 19.89 -13.41
CA GLY A 229 5.10 21.28 -13.25
C GLY A 229 3.57 21.40 -13.19
N PRO A 230 3.02 22.62 -13.18
CA PRO A 230 1.58 22.85 -13.07
C PRO A 230 0.77 22.18 -14.18
N ASP A 231 1.26 22.22 -15.42
CA ASP A 231 0.58 21.61 -16.57
C ASP A 231 0.57 20.08 -16.44
N GLU A 232 1.66 19.48 -15.96
CA GLU A 232 1.74 18.03 -15.77
C GLU A 232 1.00 17.56 -14.51
N LEU A 233 0.89 18.39 -13.48
CA LEU A 233 -0.02 18.16 -12.35
C LEU A 233 -1.49 18.22 -12.80
N ALA A 234 -1.84 19.14 -13.70
CA ALA A 234 -3.16 19.19 -14.31
C ALA A 234 -3.45 17.95 -15.16
N LEU A 235 -2.45 17.46 -15.91
CA LEU A 235 -2.53 16.18 -16.63
C LEU A 235 -2.74 15.01 -15.67
N CYS A 236 -1.93 14.90 -14.61
CA CYS A 236 -2.07 13.86 -13.58
C CYS A 236 -3.47 13.86 -12.95
N SER A 237 -4.00 15.04 -12.66
CA SER A 237 -5.36 15.22 -12.11
C SER A 237 -6.43 14.81 -13.12
N SER A 238 -6.29 15.23 -14.39
CA SER A 238 -7.20 14.87 -15.48
C SER A 238 -7.25 13.35 -15.68
N VAL A 239 -6.11 12.65 -15.64
CA VAL A 239 -6.06 11.19 -15.73
C VAL A 239 -6.92 10.55 -14.64
N VAL A 240 -6.79 10.99 -13.39
CA VAL A 240 -7.59 10.45 -12.27
C VAL A 240 -9.08 10.74 -12.46
N GLU A 241 -9.45 11.95 -12.82
CA GLU A 241 -10.85 12.34 -13.05
C GLU A 241 -11.50 11.54 -14.18
N ILE A 242 -10.80 11.35 -15.31
CA ILE A 242 -11.32 10.58 -16.44
C ILE A 242 -11.50 9.11 -16.05
N LEU A 243 -10.56 8.54 -15.29
CA LEU A 243 -10.67 7.17 -14.81
C LEU A 243 -11.88 6.99 -13.88
N GLU A 244 -12.10 7.92 -12.95
CA GLU A 244 -13.29 7.92 -12.08
C GLU A 244 -14.58 8.01 -12.89
N GLN A 245 -14.63 8.85 -13.94
CA GLN A 245 -15.80 8.96 -14.82
C GLN A 245 -16.05 7.67 -15.61
N VAL A 246 -14.98 7.02 -16.12
CA VAL A 246 -15.10 5.74 -16.84
C VAL A 246 -15.60 4.64 -15.92
N GLU A 247 -15.10 4.57 -14.68
CA GLU A 247 -15.55 3.60 -13.68
C GLU A 247 -17.01 3.86 -13.27
N ALA A 248 -17.38 5.11 -12.97
CA ALA A 248 -18.75 5.46 -12.62
C ALA A 248 -19.76 5.17 -13.75
N ARG A 249 -19.37 5.39 -15.01
CA ARG A 249 -20.19 5.01 -16.17
C ARG A 249 -20.35 3.49 -16.27
N ARG A 250 -19.27 2.72 -16.08
CA ARG A 250 -19.33 1.25 -16.08
C ARG A 250 -20.25 0.70 -14.99
N ASP A 251 -20.22 1.29 -13.80
CA ASP A 251 -21.09 0.89 -12.69
C ASP A 251 -22.58 1.21 -12.98
N ALA A 252 -22.85 2.34 -13.63
CA ALA A 252 -24.20 2.69 -14.09
C ALA A 252 -24.67 1.83 -15.28
N GLU A 253 -23.74 1.46 -16.16
CA GLU A 253 -23.96 0.71 -17.41
C GLU A 253 -23.81 -0.81 -17.22
N GLY A 254 -24.29 -1.37 -16.12
CA GLY A 254 -24.47 -2.84 -15.95
C GLY A 254 -25.34 -3.53 -17.03
N SER A 255 -25.64 -2.83 -18.14
CA SER A 255 -26.24 -3.26 -19.38
C SER A 255 -25.55 -2.49 -20.53
N THR A 256 -24.83 -3.23 -21.38
CA THR A 256 -23.94 -2.78 -22.46
C THR A 256 -24.41 -1.55 -23.26
N PRO A 257 -23.54 -0.54 -23.47
CA PRO A 257 -23.62 0.28 -24.68
C PRO A 257 -22.27 0.56 -25.35
N ALA A 258 -22.36 0.94 -26.62
CA ALA A 258 -21.26 1.28 -27.51
C ALA A 258 -20.72 2.70 -27.26
N PHE A 259 -19.39 2.84 -27.25
CA PHE A 259 -18.72 4.13 -27.14
C PHE A 259 -19.03 5.01 -28.36
N LEU A 260 -19.84 6.06 -28.19
CA LEU A 260 -19.98 7.12 -29.18
C LEU A 260 -18.97 8.24 -28.87
N PRO A 261 -18.03 8.55 -29.77
CA PRO A 261 -17.14 9.70 -29.60
C PRO A 261 -17.95 11.00 -29.53
N PRO A 262 -17.43 12.04 -28.84
CA PRO A 262 -18.10 13.34 -28.76
C PRO A 262 -18.38 13.90 -30.16
N SER A 263 -19.62 14.33 -30.39
CA SER A 263 -20.05 14.93 -31.66
C SER A 263 -19.35 16.28 -31.89
N ASP A 264 -18.89 16.51 -33.13
CA ASP A 264 -18.13 17.68 -33.62
C ASP A 264 -18.83 19.06 -33.51
N GLY A 265 -19.91 19.18 -32.73
CA GLY A 265 -20.85 20.32 -32.76
C GLY A 265 -20.42 21.62 -32.07
N ASP A 266 -19.39 21.63 -31.22
CA ASP A 266 -19.08 22.78 -30.34
C ASP A 266 -17.80 23.55 -30.73
N ARG A 267 -17.59 23.80 -32.03
CA ARG A 267 -16.42 24.54 -32.55
C ARG A 267 -16.77 25.94 -33.05
N GLU A 268 -17.05 26.89 -32.15
CA GLU A 268 -16.91 28.32 -32.49
C GLU A 268 -16.82 29.23 -31.25
N ALA A 269 -15.60 29.57 -30.82
CA ALA A 269 -15.25 30.87 -30.22
C ALA A 269 -13.74 30.96 -29.90
N SER A 270 -13.16 32.09 -30.29
CA SER A 270 -11.75 32.48 -30.30
C SER A 270 -11.02 32.52 -28.94
N ARG A 271 -9.81 31.94 -28.91
CA ARG A 271 -8.56 32.45 -28.29
C ARG A 271 -7.43 31.43 -28.54
N THR A 272 -6.41 31.81 -29.31
CA THR A 272 -5.38 30.90 -29.88
C THR A 272 -4.54 30.15 -28.84
N GLY A 273 -4.48 30.60 -27.58
CA GLY A 273 -3.87 29.86 -26.46
C GLY A 273 -4.82 28.86 -25.78
N GLU A 274 -6.04 29.27 -25.46
CA GLU A 274 -7.05 28.41 -24.81
C GLU A 274 -7.55 27.29 -25.73
N VAL A 275 -7.64 27.54 -27.05
CA VAL A 275 -8.08 26.52 -28.02
C VAL A 275 -7.07 25.38 -28.12
N ARG A 276 -5.76 25.65 -28.02
CA ARG A 276 -4.72 24.62 -28.07
C ARG A 276 -4.77 23.72 -26.83
N LEU A 277 -4.91 24.32 -25.66
CA LEU A 277 -5.08 23.60 -24.39
C LEU A 277 -6.37 22.76 -24.37
N ARG A 278 -7.50 23.30 -24.85
CA ARG A 278 -8.78 22.56 -24.94
C ARG A 278 -8.71 21.39 -25.93
N THR A 279 -8.12 21.60 -27.10
CA THR A 279 -8.02 20.55 -28.14
C THR A 279 -7.07 19.43 -27.70
N GLN A 280 -5.94 19.79 -27.05
CA GLN A 280 -5.03 18.80 -26.45
C GLN A 280 -5.71 18.08 -25.27
N SER A 281 -6.43 18.79 -24.41
CA SER A 281 -7.20 18.20 -23.30
C SER A 281 -8.24 17.20 -23.81
N ALA A 282 -8.97 17.49 -24.90
CA ALA A 282 -9.92 16.56 -25.50
C ALA A 282 -9.23 15.31 -26.08
N LEU A 283 -8.10 15.47 -26.78
CA LEU A 283 -7.31 14.35 -27.32
C LEU A 283 -6.73 13.49 -26.19
N TYR A 284 -6.20 14.09 -25.13
CA TYR A 284 -5.73 13.36 -23.96
C TYR A 284 -6.88 12.64 -23.26
N SER A 285 -8.03 13.30 -23.11
CA SER A 285 -9.23 12.68 -22.53
C SER A 285 -9.69 11.45 -23.29
N ALA A 286 -9.78 11.55 -24.62
CA ALA A 286 -10.13 10.43 -25.48
C ALA A 286 -9.10 9.29 -25.38
N ARG A 287 -7.79 9.61 -25.31
CA ARG A 287 -6.73 8.60 -25.18
C ARG A 287 -6.73 7.92 -23.81
N ILE A 288 -6.91 8.67 -22.74
CA ILE A 288 -7.00 8.14 -21.36
C ILE A 288 -8.21 7.23 -21.26
N ALA A 289 -9.38 7.68 -21.74
CA ALA A 289 -10.59 6.86 -21.78
C ALA A 289 -10.39 5.60 -22.63
N ALA A 290 -9.80 5.72 -23.82
CA ALA A 290 -9.49 4.58 -24.68
C ALA A 290 -8.52 3.60 -24.02
N ARG A 291 -7.48 4.08 -23.31
CA ARG A 291 -6.53 3.24 -22.57
C ARG A 291 -7.18 2.57 -21.36
N ALA A 292 -7.98 3.29 -20.59
CA ALA A 292 -8.78 2.73 -19.49
C ALA A 292 -9.74 1.64 -19.98
N CYS A 293 -10.36 1.86 -21.15
CA CYS A 293 -11.15 0.86 -21.84
C CYS A 293 -10.31 -0.34 -22.29
N ALA A 294 -9.16 -0.10 -22.92
CA ALA A 294 -8.28 -1.13 -23.46
C ALA A 294 -7.57 -1.97 -22.39
N LEU A 295 -7.28 -1.40 -21.22
CA LEU A 295 -6.68 -2.13 -20.12
C LEU A 295 -7.66 -3.17 -19.52
N ASP A 296 -8.97 -3.01 -19.72
CA ASP A 296 -10.07 -3.81 -19.11
C ASP A 296 -9.83 -4.15 -17.63
N ILE A 297 -9.06 -3.31 -16.92
CA ILE A 297 -8.77 -3.52 -15.51
C ILE A 297 -10.03 -3.10 -14.75
N ARG A 298 -10.77 -4.09 -14.25
CA ARG A 298 -11.94 -3.86 -13.39
C ARG A 298 -11.52 -4.03 -11.95
N ARG A 299 -11.67 -2.98 -11.15
CA ARG A 299 -11.49 -3.05 -9.70
C ARG A 299 -12.80 -3.40 -9.05
N ILE A 300 -12.80 -4.46 -8.26
CA ILE A 300 -13.96 -4.94 -7.52
C ILE A 300 -13.56 -5.16 -6.07
N SER A 301 -14.53 -5.09 -5.17
CA SER A 301 -14.32 -5.37 -3.74
C SER A 301 -15.43 -6.26 -3.22
N THR A 302 -15.11 -7.01 -2.17
CA THR A 302 -16.05 -7.88 -1.46
C THR A 302 -15.81 -7.81 0.04
N THR A 303 -16.87 -7.91 0.81
CA THR A 303 -16.81 -8.12 2.27
C THR A 303 -16.46 -9.57 2.62
N ILE A 304 -16.56 -10.49 1.65
CA ILE A 304 -16.40 -11.94 1.79
C ILE A 304 -15.10 -12.39 1.11
N GLY A 305 -13.96 -11.86 1.55
CA GLY A 305 -12.63 -12.12 0.96
C GLY A 305 -11.97 -13.42 1.40
N GLY A 306 -12.31 -13.96 2.57
CA GLY A 306 -11.70 -15.18 3.12
C GLY A 306 -11.68 -16.40 2.20
N PRO A 307 -12.75 -16.71 1.45
CA PRO A 307 -12.75 -17.86 0.55
C PRO A 307 -11.65 -17.83 -0.52
N LEU A 308 -11.02 -16.67 -0.79
CA LEU A 308 -9.83 -16.59 -1.66
C LEU A 308 -8.71 -17.46 -1.10
N LEU A 309 -8.51 -17.49 0.22
CA LEU A 309 -7.49 -18.30 0.87
C LEU A 309 -7.68 -19.81 0.70
N LEU A 310 -8.86 -20.24 0.23
CA LEU A 310 -9.29 -21.64 0.15
C LEU A 310 -9.35 -22.17 -1.29
N LEU A 311 -9.06 -21.34 -2.30
CA LEU A 311 -9.18 -21.73 -3.72
C LEU A 311 -8.31 -22.96 -4.07
N ARG A 312 -7.11 -23.06 -3.47
CA ARG A 312 -6.16 -24.16 -3.71
C ARG A 312 -6.68 -25.48 -3.17
N GLU A 313 -7.34 -25.45 -2.03
CA GLU A 313 -7.95 -26.61 -1.37
C GLU A 313 -9.24 -27.03 -2.10
N VAL A 314 -10.04 -26.06 -2.58
CA VAL A 314 -11.23 -26.33 -3.40
C VAL A 314 -10.87 -26.97 -4.74
N ASP A 315 -9.74 -26.57 -5.34
CA ASP A 315 -9.28 -27.15 -6.60
C ASP A 315 -8.95 -28.65 -6.48
N ARG A 316 -8.53 -29.09 -5.30
CA ARG A 316 -8.12 -30.47 -4.97
C ARG A 316 -9.26 -31.39 -4.55
N LEU A 317 -10.50 -30.90 -4.50
CA LEU A 317 -11.65 -31.72 -4.12
C LEU A 317 -11.84 -32.90 -5.08
N ASP A 318 -12.30 -34.03 -4.56
CA ASP A 318 -12.70 -35.17 -5.38
C ASP A 318 -14.13 -34.97 -5.91
N PHE A 319 -14.28 -34.94 -7.23
CA PHE A 319 -15.56 -34.78 -7.92
C PHE A 319 -16.20 -36.10 -8.34
N SER A 320 -15.65 -37.26 -7.93
CA SER A 320 -16.17 -38.58 -8.29
C SER A 320 -17.63 -38.82 -7.87
N ALA A 321 -18.10 -38.09 -6.84
CA ALA A 321 -19.47 -38.11 -6.35
C ALA A 321 -20.42 -37.13 -7.06
N VAL A 322 -19.90 -36.21 -7.88
CA VAL A 322 -20.69 -35.18 -8.56
C VAL A 322 -21.11 -35.71 -9.93
N PRO A 323 -22.41 -35.82 -10.24
CA PRO A 323 -22.85 -36.27 -11.55
C PRO A 323 -22.45 -35.26 -12.63
N PRO A 324 -22.21 -35.70 -13.88
CA PRO A 324 -21.70 -34.81 -14.94
C PRO A 324 -22.75 -33.82 -15.49
N VAL A 325 -24.03 -33.94 -15.09
CA VAL A 325 -25.13 -33.12 -15.61
C VAL A 325 -25.00 -31.69 -15.08
N ALA A 326 -24.73 -30.73 -15.96
CA ALA A 326 -24.60 -29.31 -15.63
C ALA A 326 -25.97 -28.61 -15.60
N PRO A 327 -26.16 -27.56 -14.78
CA PRO A 327 -27.36 -26.71 -14.82
C PRO A 327 -27.35 -25.71 -15.97
N HIS A 328 -26.21 -25.50 -16.63
CA HIS A 328 -26.03 -24.57 -17.73
C HIS A 328 -24.88 -25.05 -18.62
N ASP A 329 -24.99 -24.88 -19.94
CA ASP A 329 -24.03 -25.45 -20.92
C ASP A 329 -22.59 -24.95 -20.68
N ASP A 330 -22.42 -23.66 -20.39
CA ASP A 330 -21.12 -23.05 -20.09
C ASP A 330 -20.64 -23.22 -18.63
N PHE A 331 -21.40 -23.90 -17.77
CA PHE A 331 -21.13 -23.96 -16.33
C PHE A 331 -21.21 -25.39 -15.80
N SER A 332 -20.10 -26.12 -15.93
CA SER A 332 -20.01 -27.55 -15.61
C SER A 332 -20.50 -27.89 -14.20
N ALA A 333 -20.99 -29.12 -14.01
CA ALA A 333 -21.38 -29.64 -12.71
C ALA A 333 -20.29 -29.49 -11.63
N GLN A 334 -19.02 -29.67 -12.02
CA GLN A 334 -17.89 -29.50 -11.11
C GLN A 334 -17.68 -28.03 -10.72
N HIS A 335 -17.84 -27.09 -11.67
CA HIS A 335 -17.78 -25.65 -11.35
C HIS A 335 -18.88 -25.27 -10.38
N VAL A 336 -20.11 -25.71 -10.62
CA VAL A 336 -21.25 -25.46 -9.73
C VAL A 336 -20.98 -25.99 -8.33
N PHE A 337 -20.47 -27.22 -8.23
CA PHE A 337 -20.13 -27.80 -6.94
C PHE A 337 -19.06 -26.99 -6.21
N ARG A 338 -17.97 -26.59 -6.89
CA ARG A 338 -16.94 -25.70 -6.31
C ARG A 338 -17.51 -24.37 -5.84
N THR A 339 -18.37 -23.74 -6.64
CA THR A 339 -19.04 -22.48 -6.29
C THR A 339 -19.90 -22.63 -5.04
N LEU A 340 -20.68 -23.71 -4.93
CA LEU A 340 -21.53 -23.97 -3.77
C LEU A 340 -20.70 -24.32 -2.52
N VAL A 341 -19.57 -25.01 -2.67
CA VAL A 341 -18.63 -25.25 -1.56
C VAL A 341 -18.01 -23.93 -1.08
N LEU A 342 -17.55 -23.06 -1.98
CA LEU A 342 -17.04 -21.73 -1.61
C LEU A 342 -18.13 -20.87 -0.93
N ALA A 343 -19.35 -20.88 -1.45
CA ALA A 343 -20.48 -20.21 -0.81
C ALA A 343 -20.73 -20.73 0.62
N ARG A 344 -20.58 -22.04 0.82
CA ARG A 344 -20.67 -22.66 2.16
C ARG A 344 -19.53 -22.22 3.08
N LEU A 345 -18.34 -22.00 2.53
CA LEU A 345 -17.13 -21.56 3.23
C LEU A 345 -17.09 -20.05 3.52
N ALA A 346 -17.96 -19.27 2.89
CA ALA A 346 -18.09 -17.82 3.10
C ALA A 346 -18.34 -17.45 4.57
N GLY A 347 -19.06 -18.30 5.30
CA GLY A 347 -19.33 -18.12 6.73
C GLY A 347 -20.77 -18.40 7.11
N PRO A 348 -21.12 -18.17 8.39
CA PRO A 348 -22.49 -18.30 8.88
C PRO A 348 -23.41 -17.32 8.14
N SER A 349 -24.47 -17.82 7.50
CA SER A 349 -25.49 -17.00 6.82
C SER A 349 -25.01 -16.13 5.64
N LEU A 350 -23.83 -16.41 5.08
CA LEU A 350 -23.29 -15.64 3.94
C LEU A 350 -23.38 -16.36 2.60
N ASP A 351 -23.97 -17.57 2.55
CA ASP A 351 -24.01 -18.39 1.34
C ASP A 351 -24.86 -17.76 0.22
N ALA A 352 -26.02 -17.19 0.54
CA ALA A 352 -26.86 -16.48 -0.42
C ALA A 352 -26.30 -15.11 -0.84
N GLU A 353 -25.56 -14.43 0.05
CA GLU A 353 -24.87 -13.17 -0.27
C GLU A 353 -23.69 -13.44 -1.21
N PHE A 354 -22.87 -14.45 -0.91
CA PHE A 354 -21.74 -14.86 -1.74
C PHE A 354 -22.14 -15.15 -3.20
N LEU A 355 -23.25 -15.85 -3.43
CA LEU A 355 -23.71 -16.17 -4.79
C LEU A 355 -24.22 -14.95 -5.59
N ARG A 356 -24.56 -13.86 -4.89
CA ARG A 356 -24.99 -12.58 -5.48
C ARG A 356 -23.84 -11.59 -5.60
N ASP A 357 -22.74 -11.81 -4.87
CA ASP A 357 -21.60 -10.91 -4.84
C ASP A 357 -20.94 -10.81 -6.24
N PRO A 358 -20.90 -9.61 -6.86
CA PRO A 358 -20.28 -9.42 -8.18
C PRO A 358 -18.82 -9.86 -8.24
N PHE A 359 -18.09 -9.73 -7.12
CA PHE A 359 -16.69 -10.18 -7.03
C PHE A 359 -16.57 -11.67 -7.34
N TRP A 360 -17.37 -12.46 -6.64
CA TRP A 360 -17.35 -13.92 -6.73
C TRP A 360 -17.98 -14.41 -8.03
N ARG A 361 -19.05 -13.76 -8.49
CA ARG A 361 -19.66 -14.11 -9.79
C ARG A 361 -18.69 -13.89 -10.95
N ASN A 362 -17.93 -12.79 -10.94
CA ASN A 362 -16.92 -12.51 -11.95
C ASN A 362 -15.77 -13.53 -11.88
N LEU A 363 -15.16 -13.69 -10.70
CA LEU A 363 -14.04 -14.62 -10.51
C LEU A 363 -14.39 -16.06 -10.90
N LEU A 364 -15.58 -16.52 -10.53
CA LEU A 364 -16.04 -17.89 -10.77
C LEU A 364 -16.75 -18.06 -12.13
N ALA A 365 -16.78 -17.01 -12.96
CA ALA A 365 -17.48 -17.01 -14.24
C ALA A 365 -18.93 -17.48 -14.16
N VAL A 366 -19.65 -17.12 -13.10
CA VAL A 366 -21.06 -17.48 -12.92
C VAL A 366 -21.89 -16.71 -13.96
N PRO A 367 -22.60 -17.39 -14.88
CA PRO A 367 -23.37 -16.71 -15.92
C PRO A 367 -24.35 -15.70 -15.32
N ALA A 368 -24.48 -14.51 -15.90
CA ALA A 368 -25.32 -13.43 -15.35
C ALA A 368 -26.80 -13.83 -15.23
N ASN A 369 -27.28 -14.69 -16.12
CA ASN A 369 -28.63 -15.26 -16.12
C ASN A 369 -28.83 -16.40 -15.11
N LEU A 370 -27.75 -16.96 -14.54
CA LEU A 370 -27.82 -18.09 -13.62
C LEU A 370 -28.21 -17.61 -12.22
N GLN A 371 -29.45 -17.92 -11.84
CA GLN A 371 -30.06 -17.54 -10.57
C GLN A 371 -29.67 -18.49 -9.43
N THR A 372 -29.67 -17.98 -8.19
CA THR A 372 -29.39 -18.77 -6.98
C THR A 372 -30.37 -19.94 -6.81
N SER A 373 -31.63 -19.78 -7.21
CA SER A 373 -32.63 -20.86 -7.18
C SER A 373 -32.26 -22.01 -8.13
N THR A 374 -31.76 -21.71 -9.34
CA THR A 374 -31.32 -22.73 -10.30
C THR A 374 -30.16 -23.55 -9.76
N LEU A 375 -29.19 -22.91 -9.09
CA LEU A 375 -28.07 -23.61 -8.44
C LEU A 375 -28.56 -24.53 -7.30
N ARG A 376 -29.53 -24.06 -6.52
CA ARG A 376 -30.17 -24.83 -5.44
C ARG A 376 -30.94 -26.04 -5.96
N ASP A 377 -31.77 -25.83 -6.98
CA ASP A 377 -32.60 -26.89 -7.57
C ASP A 377 -31.72 -27.96 -8.21
N TRP A 378 -30.65 -27.53 -8.90
CA TRP A 378 -29.62 -28.43 -9.38
C TRP A 378 -28.99 -29.24 -8.25
N ALA A 379 -28.53 -28.59 -7.17
CA ALA A 379 -27.89 -29.28 -6.06
C ALA A 379 -28.84 -30.29 -5.40
N ASN A 380 -30.09 -29.92 -5.21
CA ASN A 380 -31.13 -30.78 -4.65
C ASN A 380 -31.45 -31.98 -5.57
N SER A 381 -31.41 -31.81 -6.89
CA SER A 381 -31.67 -32.91 -7.85
C SER A 381 -30.43 -33.81 -8.03
N ALA A 382 -29.29 -33.20 -8.35
CA ALA A 382 -28.07 -33.87 -8.76
C ALA A 382 -27.37 -34.61 -7.60
N LEU A 383 -27.41 -34.06 -6.38
CA LEU A 383 -26.67 -34.61 -5.24
C LEU A 383 -27.47 -35.64 -4.42
N ARG A 384 -28.61 -36.14 -4.94
CA ARG A 384 -29.45 -37.17 -4.30
C ARG A 384 -28.88 -38.60 -4.37
N GLY A 385 -27.78 -38.82 -5.09
CA GLY A 385 -27.27 -40.16 -5.40
C GLY A 385 -26.84 -41.02 -4.20
N PRO A 386 -26.96 -42.38 -4.29
CA PRO A 386 -26.77 -43.31 -3.17
C PRO A 386 -25.31 -43.59 -2.76
N ARG A 387 -24.36 -42.67 -2.98
CA ARG A 387 -22.94 -42.90 -2.73
C ARG A 387 -22.38 -41.98 -1.66
N THR A 388 -22.43 -42.43 -0.41
CA THR A 388 -21.43 -41.97 0.57
C THR A 388 -20.29 -42.98 0.57
N ALA A 389 -19.19 -42.65 -0.11
CA ALA A 389 -17.90 -43.23 0.26
C ALA A 389 -17.74 -43.03 1.78
N ARG A 390 -17.53 -44.10 2.53
CA ARG A 390 -17.24 -44.06 3.96
C ARG A 390 -15.83 -43.50 4.17
N GLY A 391 -15.62 -42.22 3.84
CA GLY A 391 -14.46 -41.47 4.29
C GLY A 391 -14.59 -41.18 5.78
N LYS A 392 -13.45 -41.07 6.49
CA LYS A 392 -13.44 -40.51 7.85
C LYS A 392 -14.07 -39.12 7.78
N ILE A 393 -15.22 -38.95 8.43
CA ILE A 393 -15.91 -37.67 8.49
C ILE A 393 -15.01 -36.71 9.27
N GLN A 394 -14.42 -35.74 8.59
CA GLN A 394 -13.83 -34.58 9.23
C GLN A 394 -14.96 -33.69 9.77
N ARG A 395 -14.71 -32.95 10.87
CA ARG A 395 -15.73 -32.14 11.53
C ARG A 395 -16.33 -31.13 10.53
N PRO A 396 -17.59 -31.29 10.11
CA PRO A 396 -18.22 -30.36 9.20
C PRO A 396 -18.33 -28.96 9.83
N PRO A 397 -18.36 -27.87 9.04
CA PRO A 397 -18.77 -26.58 9.56
C PRO A 397 -20.23 -26.65 10.04
N ASP A 398 -20.43 -26.35 11.32
CA ASP A 398 -21.73 -26.45 11.99
C ASP A 398 -22.61 -25.20 11.82
N TRP A 399 -22.26 -24.26 10.94
CA TRP A 399 -23.06 -23.05 10.75
C TRP A 399 -24.29 -23.27 9.86
N PRO A 400 -25.41 -22.56 10.11
CA PRO A 400 -26.64 -22.70 9.33
C PRO A 400 -26.42 -22.39 7.84
N SER A 401 -27.22 -23.01 6.97
CA SER A 401 -27.25 -22.68 5.53
C SER A 401 -28.56 -21.97 5.22
N GLU A 402 -28.48 -20.87 4.47
CA GLU A 402 -29.65 -20.13 3.99
C GLU A 402 -29.99 -20.48 2.54
N LEU A 403 -29.19 -21.33 1.88
CA LEU A 403 -29.46 -21.79 0.53
C LEU A 403 -30.73 -22.64 0.40
N GLY A 404 -31.36 -23.10 1.49
CA GLY A 404 -32.58 -23.91 1.43
C GLY A 404 -32.37 -25.26 0.75
N LEU A 405 -31.20 -25.87 0.97
CA LEU A 405 -30.84 -27.16 0.40
C LEU A 405 -31.53 -28.31 1.16
N GLU A 406 -31.89 -29.35 0.43
CA GLU A 406 -32.35 -30.61 1.01
C GLU A 406 -31.26 -31.26 1.85
N ARG A 407 -31.65 -32.08 2.84
CA ARG A 407 -30.72 -32.67 3.82
C ARG A 407 -29.54 -33.41 3.17
N THR A 408 -29.78 -34.16 2.10
CA THR A 408 -28.73 -34.93 1.42
C THR A 408 -27.72 -34.02 0.72
N ALA A 409 -28.19 -33.05 -0.06
CA ALA A 409 -27.34 -32.07 -0.75
C ALA A 409 -26.55 -31.21 0.26
N ASN A 410 -27.23 -30.72 1.30
CA ASN A 410 -26.60 -29.93 2.35
C ASN A 410 -25.51 -30.72 3.09
N ARG A 411 -25.76 -32.00 3.40
CA ARG A 411 -24.77 -32.87 4.05
C ARG A 411 -23.53 -33.06 3.19
N LEU A 412 -23.69 -33.31 1.89
CA LEU A 412 -22.56 -33.51 0.99
C LEU A 412 -21.72 -32.23 0.84
N LEU A 413 -22.36 -31.08 0.63
CA LEU A 413 -21.66 -29.79 0.54
C LEU A 413 -20.97 -29.42 1.84
N THR A 414 -21.60 -29.68 2.98
CA THR A 414 -21.00 -29.42 4.29
C THR A 414 -19.81 -30.36 4.54
N GLN A 415 -19.87 -31.62 4.09
CA GLN A 415 -18.74 -32.54 4.17
C GLN A 415 -17.55 -32.05 3.32
N ALA A 416 -17.79 -31.63 2.08
CA ALA A 416 -16.74 -31.08 1.20
C ALA A 416 -16.14 -29.78 1.77
N ALA A 417 -16.97 -28.89 2.31
CA ALA A 417 -16.49 -27.68 2.99
C ALA A 417 -15.64 -28.02 4.24
N GLY A 418 -16.03 -29.03 5.01
CA GLY A 418 -15.23 -29.53 6.14
C GLY A 418 -13.86 -30.04 5.70
N GLU A 419 -13.80 -30.75 4.57
CA GLU A 419 -12.55 -31.22 3.98
C GLU A 419 -11.61 -30.07 3.59
N VAL A 420 -12.14 -29.06 2.89
CA VAL A 420 -11.39 -27.86 2.52
C VAL A 420 -10.84 -27.13 3.76
N LEU A 421 -11.67 -26.92 4.78
CA LEU A 421 -11.24 -26.25 6.01
C LEU A 421 -10.17 -27.03 6.77
N ALA A 422 -10.28 -28.36 6.81
CA ALA A 422 -9.27 -29.17 7.46
C ALA A 422 -7.93 -29.08 6.71
N GLN A 423 -7.93 -29.17 5.37
CA GLN A 423 -6.72 -29.01 4.57
C GLN A 423 -6.07 -27.63 4.81
N PHE A 424 -6.88 -26.57 4.82
CA PHE A 424 -6.42 -25.22 5.16
C PHE A 424 -5.82 -25.15 6.57
N ALA A 425 -6.52 -25.70 7.57
CA ALA A 425 -6.06 -25.71 8.96
C ALA A 425 -4.73 -26.45 9.16
N HIS A 426 -4.47 -27.51 8.40
CA HIS A 426 -3.18 -28.23 8.44
C HIS A 426 -2.01 -27.41 7.90
N ARG A 427 -2.25 -26.41 7.05
CA ARG A 427 -1.22 -25.48 6.56
C ARG A 427 -0.85 -24.41 7.59
N LEU A 428 -1.69 -24.21 8.60
CA LEU A 428 -1.53 -23.19 9.62
C LEU A 428 -0.84 -23.77 10.88
N PRO A 429 0.36 -23.31 11.25
CA PRO A 429 1.10 -23.83 12.41
C PRO A 429 0.29 -23.79 13.70
N GLY A 430 -0.04 -24.97 14.25
CA GLY A 430 -0.80 -25.11 15.51
C GLY A 430 -2.33 -25.09 15.38
N PHE A 431 -2.89 -25.00 14.16
CA PHE A 431 -4.34 -24.83 13.96
C PHE A 431 -5.05 -26.06 13.40
N SER A 432 -4.38 -27.21 13.19
CA SER A 432 -4.99 -28.42 12.60
C SER A 432 -6.20 -28.96 13.38
N GLY A 433 -6.30 -28.68 14.68
CA GLY A 433 -7.43 -29.05 15.54
C GLY A 433 -8.49 -27.95 15.74
N SER A 434 -8.37 -26.81 15.05
CA SER A 434 -9.26 -25.67 15.24
C SER A 434 -10.68 -25.96 14.75
N SER A 435 -11.67 -25.36 15.40
CA SER A 435 -13.05 -25.42 14.91
C SER A 435 -13.23 -24.54 13.66
N SER A 436 -14.20 -24.89 12.82
CA SER A 436 -14.53 -24.12 11.61
C SER A 436 -14.88 -22.67 11.95
N LEU A 437 -15.64 -22.44 13.02
CA LEU A 437 -15.99 -21.10 13.48
C LEU A 437 -14.74 -20.30 13.90
N HIS A 438 -13.80 -20.93 14.61
CA HIS A 438 -12.56 -20.28 15.00
C HIS A 438 -11.71 -19.90 13.79
N LEU A 439 -11.57 -20.81 12.81
CA LEU A 439 -10.87 -20.51 11.56
C LEU A 439 -11.53 -19.36 10.81
N TRP A 440 -12.86 -19.35 10.75
CA TRP A 440 -13.59 -18.29 10.08
C TRP A 440 -13.35 -16.92 10.75
N GLN A 441 -13.56 -16.83 12.07
CA GLN A 441 -13.39 -15.58 12.82
C GLN A 441 -11.96 -15.03 12.74
N ASN A 442 -10.95 -15.90 12.72
CA ASN A 442 -9.55 -15.49 12.84
C ASN A 442 -8.80 -15.40 11.52
N PHE A 443 -9.36 -15.91 10.40
CA PHE A 443 -8.67 -15.93 9.10
C PHE A 443 -9.57 -15.61 7.91
N LEU A 444 -10.84 -16.07 7.91
CA LEU A 444 -11.69 -16.01 6.71
C LEU A 444 -12.71 -14.85 6.74
N ASN A 445 -13.02 -14.29 7.90
CA ASN A 445 -13.88 -13.11 8.01
C ASN A 445 -13.09 -11.82 7.70
N VAL A 446 -12.65 -11.70 6.45
CA VAL A 446 -11.87 -10.57 5.94
C VAL A 446 -12.47 -10.09 4.64
N ARG A 447 -12.37 -8.78 4.39
CA ARG A 447 -12.69 -8.16 3.10
C ARG A 447 -11.56 -8.38 2.09
N ALA A 448 -11.86 -8.25 0.81
CA ALA A 448 -10.87 -8.26 -0.26
C ALA A 448 -11.16 -7.19 -1.32
N THR A 449 -10.10 -6.75 -1.99
CA THR A 449 -10.17 -5.99 -3.24
C THR A 449 -9.48 -6.78 -4.32
N ALA A 450 -9.89 -6.65 -5.58
CA ALA A 450 -9.17 -7.25 -6.69
C ALA A 450 -9.12 -6.32 -7.89
N ALA A 451 -8.00 -6.38 -8.61
CA ALA A 451 -7.89 -5.88 -9.97
C ALA A 451 -8.03 -7.09 -10.91
N ILE A 452 -9.04 -7.05 -11.77
CA ILE A 452 -9.30 -8.07 -12.77
C ILE A 452 -8.79 -7.56 -14.11
N SER A 453 -7.91 -8.30 -14.77
CA SER A 453 -7.65 -8.16 -16.21
C SER A 453 -8.15 -9.39 -16.96
N ILE A 454 -8.04 -9.38 -18.28
CA ILE A 454 -8.36 -10.54 -19.12
C ILE A 454 -7.48 -11.76 -18.76
N GLU A 455 -6.26 -11.53 -18.31
CA GLU A 455 -5.27 -12.59 -18.07
C GLU A 455 -5.13 -12.97 -16.60
N GLN A 456 -5.41 -12.04 -15.67
CA GLN A 456 -5.05 -12.19 -14.26
C GLN A 456 -6.03 -11.53 -13.29
N PHE A 457 -6.31 -12.23 -12.19
CA PHE A 457 -7.10 -11.75 -11.07
C PHE A 457 -6.18 -11.48 -9.88
N ASP A 458 -5.87 -10.22 -9.62
CA ASP A 458 -4.97 -9.81 -8.55
C ASP A 458 -5.76 -9.37 -7.32
N ALA A 459 -5.94 -10.28 -6.38
CA ALA A 459 -6.67 -10.05 -5.14
C ALA A 459 -5.75 -9.64 -3.99
N ARG A 460 -6.20 -8.65 -3.22
CA ARG A 460 -5.62 -8.21 -1.95
C ARG A 460 -6.62 -8.48 -0.84
N ILE A 461 -6.23 -9.30 0.12
CA ILE A 461 -7.04 -9.57 1.32
C ILE A 461 -6.63 -8.64 2.46
N ALA A 462 -7.64 -8.12 3.18
CA ALA A 462 -7.43 -7.39 4.41
C ALA A 462 -6.83 -8.30 5.49
N ARG A 463 -6.15 -7.68 6.46
CA ARG A 463 -5.48 -8.41 7.53
C ARG A 463 -6.48 -9.00 8.52
N PRO A 464 -6.51 -10.33 8.67
CA PRO A 464 -7.30 -10.94 9.74
C PRO A 464 -6.62 -10.74 11.12
N PRO A 465 -7.36 -11.01 12.23
CA PRO A 465 -6.81 -10.93 13.59
C PRO A 465 -5.50 -11.71 13.80
N LEU A 466 -5.36 -12.88 13.14
CA LEU A 466 -4.17 -13.73 13.22
C LEU A 466 -3.31 -13.69 11.95
N ASP A 467 -3.20 -12.52 11.29
CA ASP A 467 -2.36 -12.32 10.10
C ASP A 467 -0.91 -12.83 10.23
N PRO A 468 -0.21 -12.71 11.39
CA PRO A 468 1.15 -13.24 11.51
C PRO A 468 1.26 -14.75 11.20
N ILE A 469 0.23 -15.55 11.51
CA ILE A 469 0.22 -16.98 11.21
C ILE A 469 0.05 -17.22 9.70
N LEU A 470 -0.75 -16.40 9.01
CA LEU A 470 -0.86 -16.45 7.54
C LEU A 470 0.44 -16.04 6.85
N ALA A 471 1.15 -15.06 7.43
CA ALA A 471 2.45 -14.63 6.96
C ALA A 471 3.47 -15.77 7.01
N ILE A 472 3.58 -16.41 8.18
CA ILE A 472 4.57 -17.48 8.44
C ILE A 472 4.27 -18.73 7.60
N SER A 473 2.99 -19.08 7.43
CA SER A 473 2.59 -20.24 6.62
C SER A 473 2.66 -20.01 5.11
N GLY A 474 2.84 -18.76 4.66
CA GLY A 474 2.72 -18.39 3.24
C GLY A 474 1.29 -18.58 2.69
N ALA A 475 0.28 -18.77 3.54
CA ALA A 475 -1.08 -19.05 3.10
C ALA A 475 -1.75 -17.87 2.40
N ALA A 476 -1.29 -16.64 2.69
CA ALA A 476 -1.88 -15.40 2.20
C ALA A 476 -1.10 -14.72 1.06
N VAL A 477 -0.06 -15.36 0.51
CA VAL A 477 0.67 -14.88 -0.66
C VAL A 477 0.91 -16.04 -1.61
N TRP A 478 0.18 -16.10 -2.72
CA TRP A 478 0.35 -17.14 -3.72
C TRP A 478 -0.20 -16.69 -5.08
N THR A 479 0.26 -17.34 -6.15
CA THR A 479 -0.27 -17.18 -7.51
C THR A 479 -0.43 -18.57 -8.12
N GLU A 480 -1.62 -18.88 -8.65
CA GLU A 480 -1.94 -20.19 -9.22
C GLU A 480 -2.94 -20.03 -10.38
N THR A 481 -2.99 -21.03 -11.26
CA THR A 481 -3.92 -21.05 -12.40
C THR A 481 -5.02 -22.06 -12.13
N PHE A 482 -6.28 -21.61 -12.17
CA PHE A 482 -7.45 -22.46 -12.01
C PHE A 482 -8.21 -22.54 -13.33
N GLY A 483 -8.48 -23.76 -13.80
CA GLY A 483 -9.28 -23.98 -15.02
C GLY A 483 -10.76 -23.58 -14.88
N TRP A 484 -11.19 -23.24 -13.66
CA TRP A 484 -12.58 -22.97 -13.30
C TRP A 484 -12.83 -21.52 -12.85
N THR A 485 -11.83 -20.65 -12.97
CA THR A 485 -11.98 -19.21 -12.73
C THR A 485 -11.83 -18.43 -14.04
N ARG A 486 -12.35 -17.19 -14.07
CA ARG A 486 -12.06 -16.23 -15.13
C ARG A 486 -11.69 -14.87 -14.51
N PRO A 487 -10.47 -14.37 -14.77
CA PRO A 487 -9.39 -15.00 -15.52
C PRO A 487 -8.82 -16.27 -14.82
N PRO A 488 -8.09 -17.13 -15.54
CA PRO A 488 -7.62 -18.40 -14.98
C PRO A 488 -6.46 -18.20 -13.99
N ARG A 489 -5.61 -17.19 -14.19
CA ARG A 489 -4.51 -16.90 -13.27
C ARG A 489 -5.02 -16.04 -12.13
N VAL A 490 -4.94 -16.56 -10.90
CA VAL A 490 -5.33 -15.84 -9.69
C VAL A 490 -4.12 -15.63 -8.82
N SER A 491 -3.89 -14.38 -8.41
CA SER A 491 -2.89 -13.99 -7.44
C SER A 491 -3.59 -13.49 -6.19
N VAL A 492 -3.21 -14.00 -5.03
CA VAL A 492 -3.71 -13.52 -3.73
C VAL A 492 -2.52 -13.02 -2.95
N ALA A 493 -2.61 -11.79 -2.46
CA ALA A 493 -1.63 -11.20 -1.58
C ALA A 493 -2.31 -10.48 -0.41
N ARG A 494 -1.54 -10.21 0.64
CA ARG A 494 -1.99 -9.40 1.78
C ARG A 494 -1.90 -7.91 1.47
N GLU A 495 -2.74 -7.13 2.14
CA GLU A 495 -2.54 -5.68 2.25
C GLU A 495 -1.27 -5.35 3.07
N THR A 496 -0.36 -4.56 2.50
CA THR A 496 0.84 -4.05 3.21
C THR A 496 0.44 -2.91 4.18
N SER A 497 1.21 -2.68 5.26
CA SER A 497 0.87 -1.75 6.38
C SER A 497 1.89 -0.66 6.62
#